data_AF-A0A1H6X3Y3-F1
#
_entry.id   AF-A0A1H6X3Y3-F1
#
_cell.length_a   1.000
_cell.length_b   1.000
_cell.length_c   1.000
_cell.angle_alpha   90.00
_cell.angle_beta   90.00
_cell.angle_gamma   90.00
#
_symmetry.space_group_name_H-M   'P 1'
#
loop_
_entity.id
_entity.type
_entity.pdbx_description
1 polymer ?
#
loop_
_entity_poly.entity_id
_entity_poly.type
_entity_poly.pdbx_seq_one_letter_code
_entity_poly.pdbx_strand_id
1 'polypeptide(L)' 'MNLNGLIGDLKRMSDGELRELAGQYGVMLTTSEIRKLRPLLDEVSVSFLWTGVPETLIRKVESVIGKERTRQILDEHW' A
#
# COMPACT_ATOMS: atom_id res chain seq x y z
N MET A 1 -16.00 -5.32 -7.01
CA MET A 1 -15.00 -4.25 -7.26
C MET A 1 -13.79 -4.88 -7.96
N ASN A 2 -13.22 -4.24 -8.99
CA ASN A 2 -11.99 -4.70 -9.64
C ASN A 2 -10.80 -3.96 -9.01
N LEU A 3 -9.64 -4.62 -8.88
CA LEU A 3 -8.43 -4.08 -8.25
C LEU A 3 -8.02 -2.72 -8.85
N ASN A 4 -8.13 -2.55 -10.17
CA ASN A 4 -7.83 -1.28 -10.83
C ASN A 4 -8.75 -0.14 -10.38
N GLY A 5 -10.02 -0.44 -10.10
CA GLY A 5 -10.97 0.53 -9.58
C GLY A 5 -10.60 0.96 -8.16
N LEU A 6 -10.28 -0.02 -7.30
CA LEU A 6 -9.82 0.24 -5.94
C LEU A 6 -8.56 1.11 -5.91
N ILE A 7 -7.55 0.80 -6.74
CA ILE A 7 -6.33 1.61 -6.85
C ILE A 7 -6.66 3.04 -7.29
N GLY A 8 -7.58 3.18 -8.25
CA GLY A 8 -8.07 4.48 -8.71
C GLY A 8 -8.74 5.29 -7.60
N ASP A 9 -9.56 4.64 -6.78
CA ASP A 9 -10.25 5.27 -5.65
C ASP A 9 -9.25 5.71 -4.57
N LEU A 10 -8.31 4.84 -4.19
CA LEU A 10 -7.22 5.16 -3.25
C LEU A 10 -6.39 6.36 -3.72
N LYS A 11 -6.10 6.45 -5.03
CA LYS A 11 -5.36 7.58 -5.60
C LYS A 11 -6.12 8.90 -5.57
N ARG A 12 -7.45 8.88 -5.49
CA ARG A 12 -8.29 10.09 -5.44
C ARG A 12 -8.54 10.56 -4.01
N MET A 13 -8.44 9.67 -3.03
CA MET A 13 -8.55 10.01 -1.62
C MET A 13 -7.48 11.04 -1.21
N SER A 14 -7.86 11.89 -0.26
CA SER A 14 -6.93 12.81 0.40
C SER A 14 -5.98 12.06 1.32
N ASP A 15 -4.86 12.70 1.67
CA ASP A 15 -3.91 12.12 2.62
C ASP A 15 -4.56 11.81 3.98
N GLY A 16 -5.57 12.60 4.38
CA GLY A 16 -6.34 12.38 5.61
C GLY A 16 -7.21 11.14 5.54
N GLU A 17 -7.97 10.97 4.45
CA GLU A 17 -8.82 9.79 4.23
C GLU A 17 -8.00 8.51 4.10
N LEU A 18 -6.84 8.56 3.42
CA LEU A 18 -5.92 7.42 3.33
C LEU A 18 -5.35 7.03 4.71
N ARG A 19 -5.10 8.03 5.56
CA ARG A 19 -4.61 7.79 6.93
C ARG A 19 -5.66 7.11 7.78
N GLU A 20 -6.90 7.59 7.71
CA GLU A 20 -8.02 7.00 8.45
C GLU A 20 -8.29 5.58 7.96
N LEU A 21 -8.30 5.37 6.64
CA LEU A 21 -8.47 4.05 6.04
C LEU A 21 -7.37 3.10 6.52
N ALA A 22 -6.10 3.49 6.43
CA ALA A 22 -4.99 2.66 6.90
C ALA A 22 -5.13 2.32 8.39
N GLY A 23 -5.56 3.28 9.21
CA GLY A 23 -5.83 3.06 10.64
C GLY A 23 -6.94 2.04 10.91
N GLN A 24 -7.97 1.97 10.06
CA GLN A 24 -9.03 0.94 10.17
C GLN A 24 -8.49 -0.48 9.98
N TYR A 25 -7.39 -0.63 9.22
CA TYR A 25 -6.69 -1.89 9.03
C TYR A 25 -5.51 -2.07 10.00
N GLY A 26 -5.43 -1.28 11.07
CA GLY A 26 -4.36 -1.38 12.07
C GLY A 26 -3.02 -0.77 11.64
N VAL A 27 -2.96 -0.15 10.46
CA VAL A 27 -1.73 0.47 9.94
C VAL A 27 -1.72 1.96 10.21
N MET A 28 -0.97 2.38 11.23
CA MET A 28 -0.77 3.80 11.51
C MET A 28 0.26 4.41 10.55
N LEU A 29 -0.22 5.15 9.54
CA LEU A 29 0.62 5.88 8.60
C LEU A 29 0.71 7.37 8.95
N THR A 30 1.87 7.96 8.74
CA THR A 30 2.03 9.43 8.73
C THR A 30 1.67 10.02 7.37
N THR A 31 1.31 11.31 7.31
CA THR A 31 1.06 12.02 6.05
C THR A 31 2.24 11.92 5.08
N SER A 32 3.48 11.96 5.58
CA SER A 32 4.69 11.82 4.78
C SER A 32 4.84 10.43 4.17
N GLU A 33 4.50 9.38 4.92
CA GLU A 33 4.50 8.01 4.41
C GLU A 33 3.44 7.82 3.33
N ILE A 34 2.21 8.33 3.57
CA ILE A 34 1.13 8.27 2.58
C ILE A 34 1.54 8.90 1.25
N ARG A 35 2.16 10.09 1.29
CA ARG A 35 2.66 10.77 0.09
C ARG A 35 3.71 9.96 -0.66
N LYS A 36 4.56 9.21 0.04
CA LYS A 36 5.57 8.33 -0.56
C LYS A 36 4.99 7.02 -1.07
N LEU A 37 3.93 6.49 -0.45
CA LEU A 37 3.23 5.28 -0.88
C LEU A 37 2.33 5.52 -2.09
N ARG A 38 1.74 6.72 -2.21
CA ARG A 38 0.82 7.07 -3.31
C ARG A 38 1.37 6.75 -4.71
N PRO A 39 2.61 7.12 -5.10
CA PRO A 39 3.15 6.75 -6.41
C PRO A 39 3.41 5.24 -6.57
N LEU A 40 3.59 4.49 -5.49
CA LEU A 40 3.76 3.03 -5.57
C LEU A 40 2.47 2.32 -6.00
N LEU A 41 1.31 2.96 -5.81
CA LEU A 41 0.03 2.48 -6.31
C LEU A 41 -0.04 2.48 -7.85
N ASP A 42 0.81 3.24 -8.55
CA ASP A 42 0.94 3.16 -10.01
C ASP A 42 1.68 1.91 -10.48
N GLU A 43 2.46 1.28 -9.61
CA GLU A 43 3.20 0.06 -9.93
C GLU A 43 2.38 -1.21 -9.66
N VAL A 44 1.22 -1.09 -9.01
CA VAL A 44 0.34 -2.22 -8.72
C VAL A 44 -0.38 -2.66 -9.99
N SER A 45 -0.26 -3.94 -10.31
CA SER A 45 -0.90 -4.57 -11.45
C SER A 45 -1.75 -5.76 -11.02
N VAL A 46 -2.88 -5.98 -11.71
CA VAL A 46 -3.72 -7.18 -11.54
C VAL A 46 -2.90 -8.45 -11.78
N SER A 47 -1.88 -8.39 -12.65
CA SER A 47 -0.98 -9.52 -12.90
C SER A 47 -0.38 -10.11 -11.61
N PHE A 48 -0.21 -9.31 -10.56
CA PHE A 48 0.37 -9.74 -9.28
C PHE A 48 -0.50 -10.75 -8.53
N LEU A 49 -1.80 -10.82 -8.83
CA LEU A 49 -2.66 -11.86 -8.29
C LEU A 49 -2.27 -13.27 -8.77
N TRP A 50 -1.60 -13.37 -9.93
CA TRP A 50 -1.11 -14.64 -10.48
C TRP A 50 0.39 -14.82 -10.30
N THR A 51 1.18 -13.75 -10.45
CA THR A 51 2.65 -13.80 -10.37
C THR A 51 3.21 -13.56 -8.97
N GLY A 52 2.36 -13.15 -8.03
CA GLY A 52 2.79 -12.56 -6.77
C GLY A 52 3.24 -11.10 -6.91
N VAL A 53 3.42 -10.44 -5.77
CA VAL A 53 3.93 -9.06 -5.70
C VAL A 53 5.45 -9.07 -5.92
N PRO A 54 5.99 -8.24 -6.85
CA PRO A 54 7.42 -8.17 -7.09
C PRO A 54 8.20 -7.73 -5.85
N GLU A 55 9.35 -8.36 -5.59
CA GLU A 55 10.22 -8.02 -4.46
C GLU A 55 10.68 -6.55 -4.50
N THR A 56 10.85 -6.00 -5.70
CA THR A 56 11.18 -4.58 -5.88
C THR A 56 10.12 -3.65 -5.32
N LEU A 57 8.83 -3.99 -5.45
CA LEU A 57 7.74 -3.21 -4.87
C LEU A 57 7.74 -3.33 -3.34
N ILE A 58 7.96 -4.55 -2.83
CA ILE A 58 8.07 -4.80 -1.38
C ILE A 58 9.19 -3.94 -0.78
N ARG A 59 10.39 -3.95 -1.38
CA ARG A 59 11.54 -3.13 -0.92
C ARG A 59 11.25 -1.63 -0.95
N LYS A 60 10.48 -1.15 -1.93
CA LYS A 60 10.05 0.27 -1.97
C LYS A 60 9.13 0.59 -0.81
N VAL A 61 8.19 -0.29 -0.48
CA VAL A 61 7.31 -0.14 0.69
C VAL A 61 8.12 -0.18 1.99
N GLU A 62 9.04 -1.14 2.14
CA GLU A 62 9.97 -1.22 3.29
C GLU A 62 10.77 0.07 3.49
N SER A 63 11.21 0.71 2.41
CA SER A 63 11.93 2.00 2.47
C SER A 63 11.06 3.16 2.99
N VAL A 64 9.74 3.04 2.86
CA VAL A 64 8.79 4.08 3.29
C VAL A 64 8.32 3.86 4.72
N ILE A 65 7.84 2.66 5.04
CA ILE A 65 7.18 2.36 6.32
C ILE A 65 8.05 1.55 7.30
N GLY A 66 9.22 1.11 6.85
CA GLY A 66 10.12 0.27 7.62
C GLY A 66 9.86 -1.23 7.43
N LYS A 67 10.95 -2.00 7.47
CA LYS A 67 10.93 -3.46 7.25
C LYS A 67 10.00 -4.22 8.20
N GLU A 68 9.98 -3.83 9.47
CA GLU A 68 9.17 -4.51 10.49
C GLU A 68 7.67 -4.38 10.20
N ARG A 69 7.20 -3.16 9.90
CA ARG A 69 5.79 -2.90 9.56
C ARG A 69 5.39 -3.55 8.25
N THR A 70 6.26 -3.53 7.24
CA THR A 70 5.99 -4.24 5.98
C THR A 70 5.84 -5.74 6.22
N ARG A 71 6.71 -6.32 7.05
CA ARG A 71 6.64 -7.74 7.40
C ARG A 71 5.37 -8.08 8.15
N GLN A 72 4.95 -7.27 9.13
CA GLN A 72 3.68 -7.46 9.83
C GLN A 72 2.49 -7.50 8.87
N ILE A 73 2.43 -6.56 7.91
CA ILE A 73 1.36 -6.51 6.90
C ILE A 73 1.38 -7.76 6.00
N LEU A 74 2.57 -8.25 5.64
CA LEU A 74 2.71 -9.45 4.82
C LEU A 74 2.34 -10.72 5.60
N ASP A 75 2.80 -10.86 6.85
CA ASP A 75 2.56 -12.03 7.69
C ASP A 75 1.07 -12.12 8.15
N GLU A 76 0.35 -10.99 8.28
CA GLU A 76 -1.08 -10.96 8.64
C GLU A 76 -2.03 -11.27 7.46
N HIS A 77 -1.56 -11.18 6.22
CA HIS A 77 -2.41 -11.22 5.02
C HIS A 77 -1.95 -12.21 3.94
N TRP A 78 -0.96 -13.05 4.22
CA TRP A 78 -0.46 -14.12 3.33
C TRP A 78 -0.22 -15.43 4.08
#